data_AF-A0A7J4DC68-F1
#
_entry.id   AF-A0A7J4DC68-F1
#
_cell.length_a   1.000
_cell.length_b   1.000
_cell.length_c   1.000
_cell.angle_alpha   90.00
_cell.angle_beta   90.00
_cell.angle_gamma   90.00
#
_symmetry.space_group_name_H-M   'P 1'
#
loop_
_entity.id
_entity.type
_entity.pdbx_description
1 polymer ?
#
loop_
_entity_poly.entity_id
_entity_poly.type
_entity_poly.pdbx_seq_one_letter_code
_entity_poly.pdbx_strand_id
1 'polypeptide(L)' 'MRGSDSKRDLMAIDDVSEELADLIAWAIDFKHGGDINYEFKPLDGMSIGSIYEKPS' A
#
# COMPACT_ATOMS: atom_id res chain seq x y z
N MET A 1 -4.57 0.25 22.07
CA MET A 1 -3.17 0.19 21.58
C MET A 1 -3.09 -1.02 20.67
N ARG A 2 -3.30 -0.85 19.35
CA ARG A 2 -3.21 -1.96 18.38
C ARG A 2 -1.73 -2.25 18.12
N GLY A 3 -1.41 -3.53 18.03
CA GLY A 3 -0.06 -4.08 18.07
C GLY A 3 0.88 -3.52 17.01
N SER A 4 2.18 -3.64 17.29
CA SER A 4 3.29 -3.20 16.47
C SER A 4 3.04 -3.30 14.96
N ASP A 5 3.18 -2.17 14.25
CA ASP A 5 3.39 -2.07 12.80
C ASP A 5 4.68 -2.81 12.41
N SER A 6 4.66 -4.14 12.42
CA SER A 6 5.77 -4.91 11.87
C SER A 6 5.76 -4.71 10.35
N LYS A 7 6.80 -4.08 9.83
CA LYS A 7 7.10 -4.03 8.39
C LYS A 7 6.80 -5.41 7.76
N ARG A 8 5.94 -5.43 6.75
CA ARG A 8 5.67 -6.60 5.90
C ARG A 8 6.42 -6.41 4.59
N ASP A 9 7.19 -7.41 4.20
CA ASP A 9 7.80 -7.46 2.88
C ASP A 9 6.83 -8.17 1.91
N LEU A 10 6.69 -7.61 0.70
CA LEU A 10 5.88 -8.19 -0.37
C LEU A 10 6.82 -8.77 -1.43
N MET A 11 6.99 -10.09 -1.43
CA MET A 11 7.88 -10.80 -2.36
C MET A 11 7.09 -11.57 -3.41
N ALA A 12 5.90 -12.07 -3.05
CA ALA A 12 4.98 -12.79 -3.91
C ALA A 12 3.52 -12.43 -3.59
N ILE A 13 2.61 -12.73 -4.52
CA ILE A 13 1.17 -12.46 -4.31
C ILE A 13 0.57 -13.30 -3.17
N ASP A 14 1.12 -14.50 -2.94
CA ASP A 14 0.68 -15.39 -1.88
C ASP A 14 0.89 -14.77 -0.49
N ASP A 15 1.87 -13.85 -0.35
CA ASP A 15 2.16 -13.13 0.89
C ASP A 15 0.97 -12.28 1.35
N VAL A 16 0.05 -11.91 0.45
CA VAL A 16 -1.14 -11.09 0.74
C VAL A 16 -2.45 -11.79 0.34
N SER A 17 -2.40 -13.10 0.09
CA SER A 17 -3.55 -13.87 -0.45
C SER A 17 -4.84 -13.70 0.36
N GLU A 18 -4.75 -13.67 1.69
CA GLU A 18 -5.91 -13.51 2.59
C GLU A 18 -6.58 -12.13 2.52
N GLU A 19 -5.81 -11.08 2.19
CA GLU A 19 -6.27 -9.68 2.15
C GLU A 19 -6.30 -9.10 0.73
N LEU A 20 -5.94 -9.88 -0.28
CA LEU A 20 -5.80 -9.42 -1.66
C LEU A 20 -7.11 -8.79 -2.19
N ALA A 21 -8.25 -9.39 -1.85
CA ALA A 21 -9.56 -8.87 -2.22
C ALA A 21 -9.81 -7.46 -1.63
N ASP A 22 -9.44 -7.26 -0.36
CA ASP A 22 -9.60 -5.99 0.34
C ASP A 22 -8.64 -4.92 -0.19
N LEU A 23 -7.39 -5.30 -0.51
CA LEU A 23 -6.41 -4.40 -1.14
C LEU A 23 -6.90 -3.92 -2.52
N ILE A 24 -7.48 -4.82 -3.31
CA ILE A 24 -8.05 -4.47 -4.63
C ILE A 24 -9.27 -3.56 -4.47
N ALA A 25 -10.18 -3.86 -3.54
CA ALA A 25 -11.33 -3.02 -3.25
C ALA A 25 -10.89 -1.59 -2.84
N TRP A 26 -9.92 -1.50 -1.93
CA TRP A 26 -9.34 -0.22 -1.51
C TRP A 26 -8.72 0.55 -2.69
N ALA A 27 -7.98 -0.11 -3.57
CA ALA A 27 -7.38 0.53 -4.74
C ALA A 27 -8.43 1.06 -5.74
N ILE A 28 -9.55 0.34 -5.90
CA ILE A 28 -10.69 0.77 -6.72
C ILE A 28 -11.32 2.03 -6.10
N ASP A 29 -11.60 2.02 -4.81
CA ASP A 29 -12.20 3.15 -4.09
C ASP A 29 -11.29 4.39 -4.14
N PHE A 30 -9.99 4.20 -3.92
CA PHE A 30 -8.99 5.25 -4.02
C PHE A 30 -8.94 5.87 -5.43
N LYS A 31 -8.99 5.04 -6.47
CA LYS A 31 -8.97 5.50 -7.86
C LYS A 31 -10.23 6.28 -8.24
N HIS A 32 -11.40 5.84 -7.79
CA HIS A 32 -12.66 6.50 -8.11
C HIS A 32 -12.88 7.80 -7.34
N GLY A 33 -12.00 8.13 -6.39
CA GLY A 33 -11.99 9.45 -5.76
C GLY A 33 -13.18 9.71 -4.85
N GLY A 34 -13.82 8.68 -4.30
CA GLY A 34 -14.88 8.86 -3.31
C GLY A 34 -14.29 9.45 -2.04
N ASP A 35 -14.78 10.62 -1.59
CA ASP A 35 -14.46 11.39 -0.36
C ASP A 35 -13.08 11.14 0.29
N ILE A 36 -12.05 10.87 -0.52
CA ILE A 36 -10.69 10.68 -0.06
C ILE A 36 -10.19 12.05 0.32
N ASN A 37 -10.16 12.27 1.63
CA ASN A 37 -9.68 13.48 2.27
C ASN A 37 -8.37 13.90 1.60
N TYR A 38 -8.32 15.07 0.95
CA TYR A 38 -7.12 15.58 0.29
C TYR A 38 -5.93 15.76 1.26
N GLU A 39 -6.19 15.71 2.57
CA GLU A 39 -5.18 15.71 3.64
C GLU A 39 -4.64 14.31 4.00
N PHE A 40 -5.15 13.23 3.38
CA PHE A 40 -4.63 11.88 3.60
C PHE A 40 -3.28 11.69 2.91
N LYS A 41 -2.22 12.02 3.64
CA LYS A 41 -0.82 11.85 3.23
C LYS A 41 -0.07 10.97 4.25
N PRO A 42 -0.39 9.67 4.32
CA PRO A 42 0.15 8.78 5.36
C PRO A 42 1.67 8.61 5.29
N LEU A 43 2.29 8.95 4.15
CA LEU A 43 3.73 8.85 3.91
C LEU A 43 4.43 10.21 3.87
N ASP A 44 3.78 11.29 4.33
CA ASP A 44 4.40 12.63 4.33
C ASP A 44 5.68 12.64 5.19
N GLY A 45 6.74 13.25 4.66
CA GLY A 45 8.08 13.23 5.27
C GLY A 45 8.85 11.89 5.12
N MET A 46 8.29 10.87 4.48
CA MET A 46 8.99 9.62 4.17
C MET A 46 9.63 9.63 2.77
N SER A 47 10.56 8.70 2.53
CA SER A 47 11.19 8.48 1.22
C SER A 47 11.07 7.03 0.79
N ILE A 48 10.83 6.80 -0.51
CA ILE A 48 10.78 5.46 -1.11
C ILE A 48 12.02 5.27 -1.98
N GLY A 49 12.82 4.26 -1.68
CA GLY A 49 13.96 3.85 -2.51
C GLY A 49 13.54 2.80 -3.52
N SER A 50 13.60 3.13 -4.82
CA SER A 50 13.32 2.20 -5.90
C SER A 50 14.62 1.74 -6.55
N ILE A 51 14.92 0.44 -6.48
CA ILE A 51 16.14 -0.16 -7.04
C ILE A 51 15.75 -0.96 -8.28
N TYR A 52 16.37 -0.65 -9.41
CA TYR A 52 16.11 -1.29 -10.70
C TYR A 52 17.39 -1.95 -11.20
N GLU A 53 17.41 -3.28 -11.19
CA GLU A 53 18.52 -4.03 -11.79
C GLU A 53 18.39 -4.14 -13.31
N LYS A 54 17.17 -3.95 -13.83
CA LYS A 54 16.81 -3.96 -15.25
C LYS A 54 15.83 -2.80 -15.54
N PRO A 55 15.80 -2.26 -16.77
CA PRO A 55 14.75 -1.32 -17.17
C PRO A 55 13.37 -1.93 -16.95
N SER A 56 12.45 -1.13 -16.41
CA SER A 56 11.05 -1.48 -16.16
C SER A 56 10.12 -0.74 -17.10
#